data_AF-A0A8T4CII2-F1
#
_entry.id   AF-A0A8T4CII2-F1
#
_cell.length_a   1.000
_cell.length_b   1.000
_cell.length_c   1.000
_cell.angle_alpha   90.00
_cell.angle_beta   90.00
_cell.angle_gamma   90.00
#
_symmetry.space_group_name_H-M   'P 1'
#
loop_
_entity.id
_entity.type
_entity.pdbx_description
1 polymer ?
#
loop_
_entity_poly.entity_id
_entity_poly.type
_entity_poly.pdbx_seq_one_letter_code
_entity_poly.pdbx_strand_id
1 'polypeptide(L)'
;MKCSRCGKEISKEDTYMREGKAYCEDCLMDIGFSSRECDPWATYIDKRTKEGAGQTGAESLNDVQKKIYELVKKNGRATRSEVMKSLRLSDAELKAHLTPLMHADLIKERSEGGTM
;
A
#
# COMPACT_ATOMS: atom_id res chain seq x y z
N MET A 1 2.01 30.49 -5.72
CA MET A 1 1.90 29.48 -6.80
C MET A 1 1.18 28.25 -6.27
N LYS A 2 0.75 27.28 -7.10
CA LYS A 2 -0.05 26.14 -6.63
C LYS A 2 0.69 24.81 -6.75
N CYS A 3 0.52 23.95 -5.73
CA CYS A 3 0.99 22.57 -5.78
C CYS A 3 0.32 21.81 -6.93
N SER A 4 1.10 21.12 -7.74
CA SER A 4 0.59 20.32 -8.86
C SER A 4 -0.19 19.08 -8.42
N ARG A 5 -0.03 18.65 -7.15
CA ARG A 5 -0.68 17.45 -6.59
C ARG A 5 -1.89 17.79 -5.72
N CYS A 6 -1.72 18.63 -4.70
CA CYS A 6 -2.79 18.94 -3.74
C CYS A 6 -3.49 20.28 -4.01
N GLY A 7 -3.01 21.11 -4.95
CA GLY A 7 -3.60 22.41 -5.26
C GLY A 7 -3.40 23.51 -4.21
N LYS A 8 -2.72 23.22 -3.09
CA LYS A 8 -2.42 24.19 -2.02
C LYS A 8 -1.62 25.37 -2.57
N GLU A 9 -1.89 26.57 -2.06
CA GLU A 9 -1.08 27.74 -2.37
C GLU A 9 0.25 27.66 -1.63
N ILE A 10 1.35 27.83 -2.36
CA ILE A 10 2.73 27.72 -1.90
C ILE A 10 3.46 29.01 -2.27
N SER A 11 4.30 29.49 -1.34
CA SER A 11 5.24 30.58 -1.57
C SER A 11 6.33 30.16 -2.58
N LYS A 12 7.10 31.11 -3.10
CA LYS A 12 8.26 30.76 -3.94
C LYS A 12 9.35 30.07 -3.14
N GLU A 13 9.46 30.36 -1.84
CA GLU A 13 10.45 29.77 -0.94
C GLU A 13 10.13 28.29 -0.63
N ASP A 14 8.85 27.95 -0.49
CA ASP A 14 8.38 26.60 -0.13
C ASP A 14 8.06 25.72 -1.35
N THR A 15 8.53 26.13 -2.54
CA THR A 15 8.27 25.44 -3.80
C THR A 15 9.41 24.51 -4.17
N TYR A 16 9.08 23.26 -4.44
CA TYR A 16 10.01 22.26 -4.93
C TYR A 16 9.67 21.84 -6.36
N MET A 17 10.64 21.95 -7.26
CA MET A 17 10.49 21.58 -8.67
C MET A 17 10.96 20.15 -8.93
N ARG A 18 10.10 19.30 -9.49
CA ARG A 18 10.42 17.93 -9.92
C ARG A 18 9.77 17.65 -11.27
N GLU A 19 10.56 17.20 -12.24
CA GLU A 19 10.07 16.91 -13.62
C GLU A 19 9.28 18.08 -14.24
N GLY A 20 9.72 19.31 -13.98
CA GLY A 20 9.06 20.53 -14.48
C GLY A 20 7.75 20.92 -13.77
N LYS A 21 7.34 20.20 -12.72
CA LYS A 21 6.14 20.50 -11.92
C LYS A 21 6.52 21.00 -10.53
N ALA A 22 5.70 21.90 -9.99
CA ALA A 22 5.86 22.47 -8.66
C ALA A 22 5.09 21.67 -7.60
N TYR A 23 5.72 21.36 -6.47
CA TYR A 23 5.14 20.63 -5.35
C TYR A 23 5.44 21.32 -4.02
N CYS A 24 4.55 21.15 -3.03
CA CYS A 24 4.87 21.47 -1.64
C CYS A 24 5.73 20.35 -1.03
N GLU A 25 6.39 20.65 0.08
CA GLU A 25 7.24 19.72 0.82
C GLU A 25 6.52 18.38 1.09
N ASP A 26 5.32 18.43 1.68
CA ASP A 26 4.51 17.23 1.99
C ASP A 26 4.30 16.34 0.74
N CYS A 27 3.87 16.95 -0.37
CA CYS A 27 3.59 16.21 -1.60
C CYS A 27 4.85 15.65 -2.25
N LEU A 28 5.98 16.35 -2.13
CA LEU A 28 7.26 15.89 -2.66
C LEU A 28 7.80 14.72 -1.84
N MET A 29 7.73 14.80 -0.52
CA MET A 29 8.09 13.70 0.37
C MET A 29 7.28 12.46 0.03
N ASP A 30 5.95 12.57 -0.08
CA ASP A 30 5.10 11.45 -0.47
C ASP A 30 5.49 10.81 -1.82
N ILE A 31 5.96 11.61 -2.79
CA ILE A 31 6.44 11.10 -4.08
C ILE A 31 7.77 10.36 -3.89
N GLY A 32 8.69 10.90 -3.10
CA GLY A 32 9.98 10.28 -2.80
C GLY A 32 9.86 8.99 -1.97
N PHE A 33 8.83 8.92 -1.11
CA PHE A 33 8.50 7.75 -0.29
C PHE A 33 7.57 6.76 -0.99
N SER A 34 7.25 6.94 -2.28
CA SER A 34 6.52 5.92 -3.02
C SER A 34 7.26 4.59 -2.85
N SER A 35 6.56 3.58 -2.34
CA SER A 35 7.14 2.26 -2.05
C SER A 35 7.78 1.72 -3.32
N ARG A 36 9.11 1.84 -3.41
CA ARG A 36 9.89 1.20 -4.47
C ARG A 36 9.71 -0.31 -4.34
N GLU A 37 9.87 -1.01 -5.46
CA GLU A 37 9.89 -2.47 -5.50
C GLU A 37 10.76 -2.99 -4.36
N CYS A 38 10.20 -3.86 -3.51
CA CYS A 38 10.94 -4.41 -2.38
C CYS A 38 12.14 -5.19 -2.91
N ASP A 39 13.31 -4.94 -2.32
CA ASP A 39 14.53 -5.66 -2.67
C ASP A 39 14.29 -7.18 -2.55
N PRO A 40 14.53 -7.97 -3.62
CA PRO A 40 14.22 -9.40 -3.62
C PRO A 40 14.98 -10.17 -2.54
N TRP A 41 16.20 -9.75 -2.20
CA TRP A 41 17.03 -10.39 -1.19
C TRP A 41 16.51 -10.07 0.22
N ALA A 42 16.13 -8.83 0.49
CA ALA A 42 15.49 -8.43 1.74
C ALA A 42 14.17 -9.20 1.96
N THR A 43 13.37 -9.37 0.90
CA THR A 43 12.13 -10.16 0.94
C THR A 43 12.39 -11.63 1.24
N TYR A 44 13.41 -12.22 0.61
CA TYR A 44 13.80 -13.61 0.84
C TYR A 44 14.28 -13.85 2.28
N ILE A 45 15.11 -12.95 2.82
CA ILE A 45 15.55 -13.02 4.22
C ILE A 45 14.36 -12.94 5.17
N ASP A 46 13.48 -11.95 5.01
CA ASP A 46 12.31 -11.76 5.86
C ASP A 46 11.41 -13.01 5.89
N LYS A 47 11.15 -13.61 4.72
CA LYS A 47 10.40 -14.88 4.63
C LYS A 47 11.08 -16.00 5.43
N ARG A 48 12.38 -16.24 5.22
CA ARG A 48 13.11 -17.29 5.95
C ARG A 48 13.17 -17.05 7.45
N THR A 49 13.34 -15.80 7.88
CA THR A 49 13.36 -15.44 9.29
C THR A 49 12.01 -15.71 9.94
N LYS A 50 10.90 -15.38 9.28
CA LYS A 50 9.53 -15.65 9.76
C LYS A 50 9.22 -17.15 9.82
N GLU A 51 9.60 -17.91 8.79
CA GLU A 51 9.48 -19.37 8.77
C GLU A 51 10.25 -20.00 9.94
N GLY A 52 11.50 -19.57 10.17
CA GLY A 52 12.34 -20.05 11.27
C GLY A 52 11.81 -19.68 12.67
N ALA A 53 11.02 -18.60 12.78
CA ALA A 53 10.35 -18.18 14.01
C ALA A 53 8.97 -18.84 14.23
N GLY A 54 8.53 -19.72 13.33
CA GLY A 54 7.20 -20.34 13.38
C GLY A 54 6.06 -19.38 13.06
N GLN A 55 6.34 -18.13 12.67
CA GLN A 55 5.35 -17.12 12.31
C GLN A 55 4.94 -17.31 10.86
N THR A 56 4.02 -18.23 10.60
CA THR A 56 3.52 -18.50 9.25
C THR A 56 2.10 -17.95 9.05
N GLY A 57 1.90 -17.20 7.97
CA GLY A 57 0.57 -16.76 7.54
C GLY A 57 -0.09 -15.70 8.43
N ALA A 58 -1.34 -15.96 8.84
CA ALA A 58 -2.27 -14.96 9.38
C ALA A 58 -2.00 -14.54 10.84
N GLU A 59 -1.10 -15.23 11.54
CA GLU A 59 -0.86 -15.01 12.98
C GLU A 59 -0.22 -13.65 13.29
N SER A 60 0.56 -13.11 12.35
CA SER A 60 1.18 -11.78 12.45
C SER A 60 0.30 -10.63 11.94
N LEU A 61 -0.90 -10.92 11.45
CA LEU A 61 -1.78 -9.90 10.87
C LEU A 61 -2.45 -9.05 11.93
N ASN A 62 -2.53 -7.74 11.67
CA ASN A 62 -3.37 -6.84 12.43
C ASN A 62 -4.87 -7.11 12.17
N ASP A 63 -5.74 -6.57 13.02
CA ASP A 63 -7.18 -6.84 12.93
C ASP A 63 -7.81 -6.40 11.60
N VAL A 64 -7.30 -5.32 11.00
CA VAL A 64 -7.78 -4.81 9.70
C VAL A 64 -7.37 -5.76 8.57
N GLN A 65 -6.13 -6.22 8.56
CA GLN A 65 -5.59 -7.19 7.61
C GLN A 65 -6.32 -8.52 7.69
N LYS A 66 -6.65 -9.00 8.90
CA LYS A 66 -7.49 -10.20 9.10
C LYS A 66 -8.87 -10.01 8.48
N LYS A 67 -9.51 -8.85 8.69
CA LYS A 67 -10.81 -8.55 8.08
C LYS A 67 -10.75 -8.48 6.54
N ILE A 68 -9.69 -7.90 5.97
CA ILE A 68 -9.46 -7.91 4.53
C ILE A 68 -9.34 -9.34 4.03
N TYR A 69 -8.45 -10.13 4.64
CA TYR A 69 -8.20 -11.52 4.26
C TYR A 69 -9.46 -12.38 4.32
N GLU A 70 -10.23 -12.31 5.41
CA GLU A 70 -11.48 -13.05 5.55
C GLU A 70 -12.55 -12.60 4.54
N LEU A 71 -12.61 -11.31 4.20
CA LEU A 71 -13.53 -10.81 3.18
C LEU A 71 -13.19 -11.38 1.79
N VAL A 72 -11.91 -11.35 1.41
CA VAL A 72 -11.44 -11.92 0.13
C VAL A 72 -11.66 -13.44 0.12
N LYS A 73 -11.32 -14.13 1.21
CA LYS A 73 -11.50 -15.58 1.35
C LYS A 73 -12.95 -16.01 1.28
N LYS A 74 -13.86 -15.27 1.92
CA LYS A 74 -15.31 -15.56 1.91
C LYS A 74 -15.92 -15.40 0.52
N ASN A 75 -15.51 -14.36 -0.21
CA ASN A 75 -16.03 -14.09 -1.54
C ASN A 75 -15.28 -14.85 -2.66
N GLY A 76 -14.14 -15.47 -2.33
CA GLY A 76 -13.21 -16.10 -3.27
C GLY A 76 -12.42 -15.09 -4.12
N ARG A 77 -12.97 -13.90 -4.35
CA ARG A 77 -12.38 -12.72 -5.00
C ARG A 77 -13.02 -11.46 -4.45
N ALA A 78 -12.28 -10.36 -4.37
CA ALA A 78 -12.84 -9.05 -4.05
C ALA A 78 -12.20 -7.95 -4.90
N THR A 79 -12.95 -6.92 -5.25
CA THR A 79 -12.38 -5.72 -5.86
C THR A 79 -11.87 -4.75 -4.81
N ARG A 80 -10.91 -3.88 -5.18
CA ARG A 80 -10.44 -2.79 -4.31
C ARG A 80 -11.59 -1.92 -3.80
N SER A 81 -12.56 -1.61 -4.65
CA SER A 81 -13.72 -0.78 -4.28
C SER A 81 -14.60 -1.45 -3.22
N GLU A 82 -14.81 -2.77 -3.30
CA GLU A 82 -15.63 -3.50 -2.31
C GLU A 82 -14.96 -3.54 -0.95
N VAL A 83 -13.64 -3.81 -0.89
CA VAL A 83 -12.88 -3.81 0.36
C VAL A 83 -12.89 -2.42 1.00
N MET A 84 -12.63 -1.37 0.20
CA MET A 84 -12.68 0.02 0.68
C MET A 84 -14.04 0.39 1.24
N LYS A 85 -15.13 0.04 0.55
CA LYS A 85 -16.50 0.32 1.03
C LYS A 85 -16.83 -0.45 2.29
N SER A 86 -16.49 -1.73 2.34
CA SER A 86 -16.83 -2.59 3.48
C SER A 86 -16.08 -2.22 4.75
N LEU A 87 -14.81 -1.79 4.63
CA LEU A 87 -13.96 -1.47 5.77
C LEU A 87 -13.76 0.04 5.99
N ARG A 88 -14.39 0.87 5.15
CA ARG A 88 -14.27 2.34 5.17
C ARG A 88 -12.82 2.82 5.12
N LEU A 89 -12.01 2.18 4.27
CA LEU A 89 -10.60 2.51 4.08
C LEU A 89 -10.41 3.47 2.90
N SER A 90 -9.45 4.38 3.02
CA SER A 90 -8.92 5.15 1.89
C SER A 90 -8.02 4.29 0.98
N ASP A 91 -7.74 4.77 -0.24
CA ASP A 91 -6.85 4.05 -1.18
C ASP A 91 -5.44 3.84 -0.60
N ALA A 92 -4.94 4.85 0.12
CA ALA A 92 -3.63 4.81 0.76
C ALA A 92 -3.59 3.76 1.89
N GLU A 93 -4.61 3.74 2.76
CA GLU A 93 -4.71 2.76 3.84
C GLU A 93 -4.88 1.33 3.29
N LEU A 94 -5.70 1.16 2.26
CA LEU A 94 -5.85 -0.15 1.62
C LEU A 94 -4.52 -0.65 1.05
N LYS A 95 -3.78 0.18 0.30
CA LYS A 95 -2.45 -0.20 -0.21
C LYS A 95 -1.50 -0.58 0.91
N ALA A 96 -1.45 0.20 1.98
CA ALA A 96 -0.60 -0.08 3.13
C ALA A 96 -0.92 -1.45 3.76
N HIS A 97 -2.19 -1.86 3.79
CA HIS A 97 -2.59 -3.16 4.31
C HIS A 97 -2.44 -4.32 3.32
N LEU A 98 -2.55 -4.07 2.00
CA LEU A 98 -2.37 -5.09 0.97
C LEU A 98 -0.92 -5.52 0.81
N THR A 99 0.04 -4.60 0.95
CA THR A 99 1.48 -4.93 0.79
C THR A 99 1.93 -6.08 1.70
N PRO A 100 1.66 -6.07 3.03
CA PRO A 100 1.99 -7.20 3.90
C PRO A 100 1.25 -8.50 3.55
N LEU A 101 -0.03 -8.40 3.12
CA LEU A 101 -0.84 -9.58 2.75
C LEU A 101 -0.29 -10.27 1.50
N MET A 102 0.20 -9.50 0.53
CA MET A 102 0.86 -10.03 -0.66
C MET A 102 2.24 -10.59 -0.35
N HIS A 103 3.04 -9.93 0.49
CA HIS A 103 4.36 -10.46 0.91
C HIS A 103 4.23 -11.79 1.66
N ALA A 104 3.16 -11.96 2.43
CA ALA A 104 2.83 -13.21 3.11
C ALA A 104 2.18 -14.27 2.19
N ASP A 105 2.06 -14.00 0.89
CA ASP A 105 1.39 -14.86 -0.11
C ASP A 105 -0.06 -15.23 0.25
N LEU A 106 -0.74 -14.42 1.08
CA LEU A 106 -2.12 -14.65 1.53
C LEU A 106 -3.16 -14.16 0.52
N ILE A 107 -2.81 -13.13 -0.28
CA ILE A 107 -3.67 -12.55 -1.32
C ILE A 107 -2.81 -12.29 -2.56
N LYS A 108 -3.40 -12.40 -3.76
CA LYS A 108 -2.74 -12.10 -5.03
C LYS A 108 -3.61 -11.17 -5.87
N GLU A 109 -3.10 -9.99 -6.22
CA GLU A 109 -3.80 -9.11 -7.16
C GLU A 109 -3.75 -9.69 -8.58
N ARG A 110 -4.90 -9.73 -9.27
CA ARG A 110 -4.98 -10.00 -10.71
C ARG A 110 -5.28 -8.72 -11.46
N SER A 111 -4.57 -8.52 -12.57
CA SER A 111 -4.71 -7.34 -13.44
C SER A 111 -6.01 -7.32 -14.25
N GLU A 112 -6.75 -8.43 -14.31
CA GLU A 112 -8.10 -8.47 -14.91
C GLU A 112 -9.10 -7.72 -14.03
N GLY A 113 -9.15 -6.38 -14.17
CA GLY A 113 -10.22 -5.56 -13.61
C GLY A 113 -10.09 -5.12 -12.14
N GLY A 114 -8.92 -5.26 -11.52
CA GLY A 114 -8.70 -4.80 -10.13
C GLY A 114 -9.29 -5.72 -9.05
N THR A 115 -9.42 -7.01 -9.38
CA THR A 115 -9.80 -8.08 -8.45
C THR A 115 -8.57 -8.67 -7.77
N MET A 116 -8.68 -8.92 -6.47
CA MET A 116 -7.68 -9.55 -5.60
C MET A 116 -8.27 -10.77 -4.87
#